data_AF-L8IT18-F1
#
_entry.id   AF-L8IT18-F1
#
_cell.length_a   1.000
_cell.length_b   1.000
_cell.length_c   1.000
_cell.angle_alpha   90.00
_cell.angle_beta   90.00
_cell.angle_gamma   90.00
#
_symmetry.space_group_name_H-M   'P 1'
#
loop_
_entity.id
_entity.type
_entity.pdbx_description
1 polymer ?
#
loop_
_entity_poly.entity_id
_entity_poly.type
_entity_poly.pdbx_seq_one_letter_code
_entity_poly.pdbx_strand_id
1 'polypeptide(L)'
;MAAAVPQRAWTVEQLRSEQLPKKDIIKFLQDHGSDSFLAEHKLLGNIKNVAKTANKDHLVTAYNHLFESKRFKGTESISKVSEQVKNVKLNEDKPKETKSEETLDEGPPKYTKSVLKKGDKTNFPKKGDVVHCWYTGTLQDGTVFDTNIQTSSKKKKNAKPLSFKVGIGKVIRGWDEALLTMSKGEKARLEIEPEWAYGKKGQPDAKIPPNAKLIFEVELVDID
;
A
#
# COMPACT_ATOMS: atom_id res chain seq x y z
N MET A 1 -12.22 -8.37 2.42
CA MET A 1 -11.59 -7.16 3.03
C MET A 1 -10.14 -7.51 3.31
N ALA A 2 -9.20 -7.00 2.50
CA ALA A 2 -7.78 -7.24 2.72
C ALA A 2 -7.33 -6.36 3.89
N ALA A 3 -6.97 -6.96 5.03
CA ALA A 3 -6.36 -6.17 6.10
C ALA A 3 -5.01 -5.68 5.59
N ALA A 4 -4.82 -4.35 5.63
CA ALA A 4 -3.53 -3.74 5.37
C ALA A 4 -2.48 -4.39 6.27
N VAL A 5 -1.35 -4.78 5.70
CA VAL A 5 -0.20 -5.24 6.47
C VAL A 5 0.20 -4.09 7.41
N PRO A 6 0.05 -4.24 8.73
CA PRO A 6 0.44 -3.20 9.68
C PRO A 6 1.93 -2.89 9.50
N GLN A 7 2.34 -1.64 9.69
CA GLN A 7 3.76 -1.30 9.79
C GLN A 7 4.30 -1.67 11.18
N ARG A 8 5.61 -1.91 11.28
CA ARG A 8 6.26 -2.20 12.56
C ARG A 8 6.18 -0.95 13.46
N ALA A 9 5.25 -0.94 14.40
CA ALA A 9 5.07 0.12 15.40
C ALA A 9 6.26 0.25 16.37
N TRP A 10 7.01 -0.83 16.61
CA TRP A 10 8.12 -0.84 17.56
C TRP A 10 9.32 -1.63 17.04
N THR A 11 10.54 -1.19 17.38
CA THR A 11 11.77 -1.95 17.13
C THR A 11 11.96 -3.05 18.18
N VAL A 12 12.84 -4.01 17.89
CA VAL A 12 13.15 -5.14 18.80
C VAL A 12 13.65 -4.64 20.17
N GLU A 13 14.43 -3.55 20.16
CA GLU A 13 14.96 -2.90 21.36
C GLU A 13 13.85 -2.25 22.20
N GLN A 14 12.89 -1.59 21.55
CA GLN A 14 11.72 -1.00 22.23
C GLN A 14 10.76 -2.06 22.79
N LEU A 15 10.59 -3.19 22.09
CA LEU A 15 9.76 -4.30 22.55
C LEU A 15 10.35 -5.00 23.78
N ARG A 16 11.68 -5.07 23.85
CA ARG A 16 12.41 -5.62 25.01
C ARG A 16 12.50 -4.63 26.17
N SER A 17 12.39 -3.33 25.91
CA SER A 17 12.40 -2.29 26.95
C SER A 17 11.24 -2.43 27.94
N GLU A 18 11.53 -2.26 29.23
CA GLU A 18 10.54 -2.26 30.33
C GLU A 18 9.57 -1.08 30.25
N GLN A 19 9.93 -0.01 29.52
CA GLN A 19 9.07 1.15 29.31
C GLN A 19 7.81 0.82 28.49
N LEU A 20 7.83 -0.27 27.73
CA LEU A 20 6.71 -0.65 26.87
C LEU A 20 5.82 -1.70 27.58
N PRO A 21 4.56 -1.38 27.92
CA PRO A 21 3.69 -2.32 28.63
C PRO A 21 3.36 -3.54 27.77
N LYS A 22 3.47 -4.74 28.35
CA LYS A 22 3.13 -6.02 27.68
C LYS A 22 1.72 -6.01 27.06
N LYS A 23 0.78 -5.32 27.70
CA LYS A 23 -0.62 -5.21 27.28
C LYS A 23 -0.77 -4.56 25.91
N ASP A 24 0.05 -3.55 25.59
CA ASP A 24 0.01 -2.86 24.30
C ASP A 24 0.56 -3.74 23.17
N ILE A 25 1.61 -4.52 23.45
CA ILE A 25 2.15 -5.50 22.48
C ILE A 25 1.10 -6.55 22.16
N ILE A 26 0.45 -7.10 23.20
CA ILE A 26 -0.61 -8.10 23.04
C ILE A 26 -1.79 -7.53 22.26
N LYS A 27 -2.22 -6.31 22.60
CA LYS A 27 -3.31 -5.64 21.89
C LYS A 27 -2.99 -5.44 20.41
N PHE A 28 -1.77 -5.01 20.09
CA PHE A 28 -1.32 -4.86 18.70
C PHE A 28 -1.30 -6.21 17.96
N LEU A 29 -0.77 -7.26 18.60
CA LEU A 29 -0.76 -8.60 18.03
C LEU A 29 -2.19 -9.10 17.78
N GLN A 30 -3.13 -8.87 18.70
CA GLN A 30 -4.53 -9.28 18.53
C GLN A 30 -5.30 -8.47 17.48
N ASP A 31 -4.95 -7.20 17.32
CA ASP A 31 -5.58 -6.32 16.35
C ASP A 31 -5.17 -6.70 14.92
N HIS A 32 -3.90 -7.03 14.73
CA HIS A 32 -3.32 -7.25 13.41
C HIS A 32 -2.94 -8.69 13.08
N GLY A 33 -2.85 -9.57 14.06
CA GLY A 33 -2.56 -10.99 13.90
C GLY A 33 -3.79 -11.76 13.48
N SER A 34 -3.59 -12.76 12.63
CA SER A 34 -4.64 -13.71 12.27
C SER A 34 -5.04 -14.60 13.45
N ASP A 35 -6.30 -15.04 13.49
CA ASP A 35 -6.83 -15.84 14.60
C ASP A 35 -6.02 -17.15 14.77
N SER A 36 -5.59 -17.78 13.68
CA SER A 36 -4.70 -18.95 13.73
C SER A 36 -3.32 -18.63 14.28
N PHE A 37 -2.74 -17.48 13.89
CA PHE A 37 -1.44 -17.04 14.43
C PHE A 37 -1.52 -16.78 15.93
N LEU A 38 -2.59 -16.10 16.36
CA LEU A 38 -2.86 -15.79 17.75
C LEU A 38 -3.09 -17.05 18.58
N ALA A 39 -3.77 -18.06 18.03
CA ALA A 39 -3.96 -19.35 18.68
C ALA A 39 -2.63 -20.10 18.86
N GLU A 40 -1.77 -20.12 17.84
CA GLU A 40 -0.45 -20.78 17.84
C GLU A 40 0.47 -20.21 18.95
N HIS A 41 0.47 -18.89 19.11
CA HIS A 41 1.24 -18.21 20.14
C HIS A 41 0.49 -18.04 21.49
N LYS A 42 -0.69 -18.64 21.66
CA LYS A 42 -1.55 -18.51 22.86
C LYS A 42 -1.85 -17.05 23.24
N LEU A 43 -1.95 -16.19 22.24
CA LEU A 43 -2.25 -14.77 22.38
C LEU A 43 -3.74 -14.46 22.18
N LEU A 44 -4.57 -15.48 21.95
CA LEU A 44 -6.01 -15.33 21.75
C LEU A 44 -6.74 -15.26 23.12
N GLY A 45 -7.66 -14.29 23.28
CA GLY A 45 -8.44 -14.10 24.51
C GLY A 45 -8.16 -12.77 25.22
N ASN A 46 -8.53 -12.67 26.51
CA ASN A 46 -8.47 -11.40 27.23
C ASN A 46 -7.02 -10.96 27.49
N ILE A 47 -6.67 -9.75 27.04
CA ILE A 47 -5.34 -9.14 27.17
C ILE A 47 -4.78 -9.22 28.60
N LYS A 48 -5.63 -9.07 29.62
CA LYS A 48 -5.22 -9.15 31.04
C LYS A 48 -4.77 -10.55 31.44
N ASN A 49 -5.37 -11.59 30.86
CA ASN A 49 -5.03 -12.97 31.15
C ASN A 49 -3.79 -13.39 30.35
N VAL A 50 -3.74 -13.03 29.06
CA VAL A 50 -2.58 -13.26 28.19
C VAL A 50 -1.33 -12.57 28.76
N ALA A 51 -1.45 -11.36 29.31
CA ALA A 51 -0.31 -10.65 29.92
C ALA A 51 0.23 -11.31 31.21
N LYS A 52 -0.56 -12.15 31.88
CA LYS A 52 -0.12 -12.94 33.05
C LYS A 52 0.62 -14.20 32.63
N THR A 53 0.27 -14.79 31.49
CA THR A 53 0.83 -16.05 31.00
C THR A 53 1.98 -15.84 30.01
N ALA A 54 1.98 -14.75 29.23
CA ALA A 54 2.96 -14.47 28.19
C ALA A 54 4.16 -13.66 28.71
N ASN A 55 5.36 -14.21 28.48
CA ASN A 55 6.63 -13.54 28.79
C ASN A 55 6.96 -12.46 27.75
N LYS A 56 7.71 -11.43 28.18
CA LYS A 56 8.09 -10.29 27.34
C LYS A 56 8.83 -10.73 26.07
N ASP A 57 9.79 -11.65 26.21
CA ASP A 57 10.56 -12.19 25.09
C ASP A 57 9.70 -13.04 24.12
N HIS A 58 8.70 -13.75 24.66
CA HIS A 58 7.71 -14.47 23.85
C HIS A 58 6.87 -13.50 23.01
N LEU A 59 6.47 -12.35 23.57
CA LEU A 59 5.74 -11.31 22.84
C LEU A 59 6.59 -10.67 21.75
N VAL A 60 7.87 -10.43 22.01
CA VAL A 60 8.81 -9.91 20.99
C VAL A 60 9.01 -10.91 19.86
N THR A 61 9.14 -12.19 20.19
CA THR A 61 9.28 -13.27 19.21
C THR A 61 8.04 -13.39 18.34
N ALA A 62 6.84 -13.44 18.96
CA ALA A 62 5.58 -13.45 18.23
C ALA A 62 5.41 -12.21 17.35
N TYR A 63 5.82 -11.02 17.83
CA TYR A 63 5.81 -9.81 17.01
C TYR A 63 6.67 -9.92 15.76
N ASN A 64 7.91 -10.38 15.87
CA ASN A 64 8.75 -10.54 14.68
C ASN A 64 8.21 -11.63 13.74
N HIS A 65 7.77 -12.75 14.30
CA HIS A 65 7.24 -13.88 13.54
C HIS A 65 5.95 -13.54 12.78
N LEU A 66 5.09 -12.69 13.35
CA LEU A 66 3.89 -12.17 12.68
C LEU A 66 4.25 -11.44 11.38
N PHE A 67 5.27 -10.59 11.42
CA PHE A 67 5.71 -9.80 10.27
C PHE A 67 6.52 -10.61 9.26
N GLU A 68 7.33 -11.56 9.72
CA GLU A 68 8.10 -12.45 8.87
C GLU A 68 7.19 -13.42 8.11
N SER A 69 6.25 -14.04 8.84
CA SER A 69 5.28 -14.98 8.28
C SER A 69 4.15 -14.30 7.51
N LYS A 70 4.02 -12.97 7.63
CA LYS A 70 2.94 -12.15 7.07
C LYS A 70 1.53 -12.69 7.40
N ARG A 71 1.36 -13.37 8.54
CA ARG A 71 0.10 -14.01 8.97
C ARG A 71 -0.84 -13.01 9.65
N PHE A 72 -1.14 -11.93 8.95
CA PHE A 72 -2.00 -10.85 9.43
C PHE A 72 -3.48 -11.21 9.33
N LYS A 73 -4.28 -10.59 10.20
CA LYS A 73 -5.73 -10.77 10.28
C LYS A 73 -6.38 -10.59 8.92
N GLY A 74 -7.35 -11.43 8.54
CA GLY A 74 -8.05 -11.31 7.26
C GLY A 74 -7.36 -11.94 6.03
N THR A 75 -6.15 -12.50 6.16
CA THR A 75 -5.56 -13.37 5.11
C THR A 75 -6.14 -14.79 5.13
N GLU A 76 -6.75 -15.21 6.24
CA GLU A 76 -7.23 -16.58 6.44
C GLU A 76 -8.52 -16.94 5.70
N SER A 77 -9.29 -15.96 5.19
CA SER A 77 -10.48 -16.27 4.39
C SER A 77 -10.13 -16.85 3.00
N ILE A 78 -8.87 -16.78 2.58
CA ILE A 78 -8.41 -17.33 1.28
C ILE A 78 -7.99 -18.80 1.42
N SER A 79 -7.53 -19.24 2.59
CA SER A 79 -7.01 -20.59 2.81
C SER A 79 -8.10 -21.68 2.90
N LYS A 80 -9.39 -21.31 3.00
CA LYS A 80 -10.50 -22.29 2.91
C LYS A 80 -11.12 -22.39 1.52
N VAL A 81 -10.70 -21.56 0.55
CA VAL A 81 -11.23 -21.60 -0.83
C VAL A 81 -10.33 -22.38 -1.79
N SER A 82 -9.07 -22.65 -1.43
CA SER A 82 -8.09 -23.31 -2.30
C SER A 82 -8.33 -24.80 -2.56
N GLU A 83 -9.29 -25.45 -1.88
CA GLU A 83 -9.46 -26.91 -1.96
C GLU A 83 -10.65 -27.38 -2.82
N GLN A 84 -11.50 -26.48 -3.36
CA GLN A 84 -12.73 -26.92 -4.07
C GLN A 84 -12.96 -26.36 -5.48
N VAL A 85 -12.11 -25.50 -6.05
CA VAL A 85 -12.28 -25.02 -7.44
C VAL A 85 -11.31 -25.69 -8.42
N LYS A 86 -11.31 -27.03 -8.42
CA LYS A 86 -11.06 -27.81 -9.64
C LYS A 86 -12.41 -27.93 -10.35
N ASN A 87 -12.49 -27.42 -11.57
CA ASN A 87 -13.55 -27.59 -12.57
C ASN A 87 -14.53 -26.41 -12.77
N VAL A 88 -14.57 -26.00 -14.04
CA VAL A 88 -15.64 -25.34 -14.81
C VAL A 88 -15.39 -23.89 -15.26
N LYS A 89 -15.14 -23.85 -16.58
CA LYS A 89 -15.25 -22.83 -17.65
C LYS A 89 -16.07 -21.56 -17.41
N LEU A 90 -15.55 -20.51 -18.06
CA LEU A 90 -16.20 -19.38 -18.76
C LEU A 90 -17.72 -19.24 -18.59
N ASN A 91 -18.17 -18.05 -18.18
CA ASN A 91 -19.04 -17.19 -18.98
C ASN A 91 -19.08 -15.77 -18.41
N GLU A 92 -18.96 -14.79 -19.32
CA GLU A 92 -19.32 -13.39 -19.10
C GLU A 92 -20.83 -13.28 -18.88
N ASP A 93 -21.26 -12.46 -17.93
CA ASP A 93 -22.32 -11.49 -18.17
C ASP A 93 -22.27 -10.38 -17.11
N LYS A 94 -22.62 -9.17 -17.52
CA LYS A 94 -22.49 -7.89 -16.80
C LYS A 94 -23.86 -7.23 -16.82
N PRO A 95 -24.29 -6.60 -15.72
CA PRO A 95 -24.95 -5.29 -15.82
C PRO A 95 -24.27 -4.29 -14.86
N LYS A 96 -23.69 -3.14 -15.28
CA LYS A 96 -24.30 -1.84 -15.62
C LYS A 96 -25.52 -1.51 -14.75
N GLU A 97 -25.75 -0.35 -14.15
CA GLU A 97 -25.11 0.98 -13.98
C GLU A 97 -26.12 1.71 -13.03
N THR A 98 -25.75 2.69 -12.19
CA THR A 98 -26.57 3.91 -11.91
C THR A 98 -25.84 4.87 -10.96
N LYS A 99 -25.78 6.14 -11.39
CA LYS A 99 -25.37 7.35 -10.66
C LYS A 99 -26.37 7.72 -9.57
N SER A 100 -25.90 8.06 -8.38
CA SER A 100 -26.28 9.28 -7.65
C SER A 100 -25.41 9.46 -6.41
N GLU A 101 -25.14 10.72 -6.13
CA GLU A 101 -24.56 11.31 -4.92
C GLU A 101 -25.02 10.61 -3.63
N GLU A 102 -24.09 9.97 -2.91
CA GLU A 102 -24.06 9.57 -1.49
C GLU A 102 -23.07 8.40 -1.33
N THR A 103 -22.43 8.33 -0.17
CA THR A 103 -21.44 7.35 0.29
C THR A 103 -21.75 5.89 -0.09
N LEU A 104 -20.77 5.10 -0.61
CA LEU A 104 -20.54 3.64 -0.37
C LEU A 104 -19.68 2.93 -1.45
N ASP A 105 -18.69 2.15 -0.96
CA ASP A 105 -18.26 0.80 -1.42
C ASP A 105 -17.63 0.59 -2.82
N GLU A 106 -16.38 1.01 -3.02
CA GLU A 106 -15.42 0.24 -3.84
C GLU A 106 -14.30 -0.23 -2.91
N GLY A 107 -13.86 -1.48 -3.06
CA GLY A 107 -12.90 -2.13 -2.16
C GLY A 107 -11.63 -1.32 -1.88
N PRO A 108 -10.83 -1.71 -0.86
CA PRO A 108 -9.72 -0.92 -0.36
C PRO A 108 -8.82 -0.43 -1.50
N PRO A 109 -8.32 0.81 -1.41
CA PRO A 109 -7.50 1.40 -2.46
C PRO A 109 -6.40 0.43 -2.83
N LYS A 110 -6.33 0.06 -4.12
CA LYS A 110 -5.32 -0.90 -4.63
C LYS A 110 -3.97 -0.21 -4.87
N TYR A 111 -3.67 0.77 -4.03
CA TYR A 111 -2.42 1.48 -3.98
C TYR A 111 -2.06 1.83 -2.54
N THR A 112 -0.76 1.92 -2.27
CA THR A 112 -0.21 2.35 -1.00
C THR A 112 0.62 3.60 -1.23
N LYS A 113 0.40 4.65 -0.43
CA LYS A 113 1.25 5.85 -0.42
C LYS A 113 2.08 5.91 0.86
N SER A 114 3.38 6.12 0.71
CA SER A 114 4.31 6.40 1.80
C SER A 114 4.98 7.76 1.57
N VAL A 115 4.74 8.74 2.45
CA VAL A 115 5.34 10.07 2.33
C VAL A 115 6.82 10.01 2.73
N LEU A 116 7.72 10.27 1.78
CA LEU A 116 9.18 10.31 1.98
C LEU A 116 9.63 11.69 2.49
N LYS A 117 9.06 12.75 1.91
CA LYS A 117 9.31 14.14 2.28
C LYS A 117 7.97 14.86 2.35
N LYS A 118 7.67 15.45 3.50
CA LYS A 118 6.46 16.25 3.67
C LYS A 118 6.55 17.50 2.81
N GLY A 119 5.48 17.79 2.08
CA GLY A 119 5.31 19.06 1.38
C GLY A 119 4.77 20.14 2.32
N ASP A 120 4.18 21.16 1.71
CA ASP A 120 3.61 22.32 2.39
C ASP A 120 2.34 21.99 3.19
N LYS A 121 1.68 20.85 2.90
CA LYS A 121 0.40 20.41 3.51
C LYS A 121 -0.75 21.41 3.44
N THR A 122 -0.61 22.50 2.68
CA THR A 122 -1.67 23.49 2.49
C THR A 122 -2.24 23.39 1.09
N ASN A 123 -1.37 23.30 0.07
CA ASN A 123 -1.76 23.21 -1.33
C ASN A 123 -1.86 21.75 -1.77
N PHE A 124 -3.08 21.24 -1.90
CA PHE A 124 -3.40 19.95 -2.49
C PHE A 124 -4.04 20.15 -3.86
N PRO A 125 -3.70 19.34 -4.87
CA PRO A 125 -4.26 19.50 -6.20
C PRO A 125 -5.70 19.00 -6.23
N LYS A 126 -6.56 19.67 -6.98
CA LYS A 126 -7.97 19.30 -7.14
C LYS A 126 -8.20 18.69 -8.50
N LYS A 127 -9.33 18.00 -8.62
CA LYS A 127 -9.79 17.40 -9.87
C LYS A 127 -9.85 18.47 -10.97
N GLY A 128 -9.02 18.32 -12.01
CA GLY A 128 -8.91 19.22 -13.15
C GLY A 128 -7.69 20.15 -13.13
N ASP A 129 -7.02 20.32 -11.98
CA ASP A 129 -5.81 21.14 -11.84
C ASP A 129 -4.65 20.52 -12.59
N VAL A 130 -3.73 21.35 -13.08
CA VAL A 130 -2.51 20.91 -13.74
C VAL A 130 -1.43 20.74 -12.69
N VAL A 131 -0.97 19.51 -12.48
CA VAL A 131 0.13 19.22 -11.56
C VAL A 131 1.43 19.07 -12.32
N HIS A 132 2.50 19.60 -11.74
CA HIS A 132 3.87 19.46 -12.21
C HIS A 132 4.64 18.57 -11.24
N CYS A 133 5.07 17.39 -11.69
CA CYS A 133 5.80 16.47 -10.82
C CYS A 133 6.97 15.76 -11.50
N TRP A 134 7.95 15.39 -10.69
CA TRP A 134 9.00 14.45 -11.04
C TRP A 134 8.61 13.05 -10.60
N TYR A 135 8.99 12.04 -11.38
CA TYR A 135 8.77 10.68 -10.96
C TYR A 135 9.79 9.69 -11.51
N THR A 136 9.90 8.57 -10.80
CA THR A 136 10.66 7.38 -11.20
C THR A 136 9.82 6.15 -10.89
N GLY A 137 9.49 5.39 -11.92
CA GLY A 137 8.79 4.10 -11.86
C GLY A 137 9.76 2.93 -11.89
N THR A 138 9.68 2.09 -10.87
CA THR A 138 10.43 0.83 -10.72
C THR A 138 9.47 -0.36 -10.56
N LEU A 139 9.91 -1.51 -11.08
CA LEU A 139 9.27 -2.79 -10.82
C LEU A 139 9.65 -3.31 -9.43
N GLN A 140 8.98 -4.36 -8.96
CA GLN A 140 9.31 -5.00 -7.67
C GLN A 140 10.75 -5.53 -7.58
N ASP A 141 11.33 -5.85 -8.73
CA ASP A 141 12.73 -6.28 -8.87
C ASP A 141 13.73 -5.10 -8.77
N GLY A 142 13.25 -3.86 -8.72
CA GLY A 142 14.07 -2.64 -8.72
C GLY A 142 14.42 -2.12 -10.12
N THR A 143 14.07 -2.87 -11.17
CA THR A 143 14.21 -2.43 -12.57
C THR A 143 13.41 -1.15 -12.83
N VAL A 144 14.09 -0.06 -13.20
CA VAL A 144 13.45 1.20 -13.61
C VAL A 144 12.85 1.02 -15.00
N PHE A 145 11.53 1.12 -15.11
CA PHE A 145 10.84 1.02 -16.40
C PHE A 145 10.55 2.39 -17.01
N ASP A 146 10.37 3.42 -16.18
CA ASP A 146 10.10 4.78 -16.63
C ASP A 146 10.64 5.81 -15.63
N THR A 147 11.19 6.93 -16.11
CA THR A 147 11.62 8.02 -15.24
C THR A 147 11.65 9.33 -16.01
N ASN A 148 11.12 10.38 -15.38
CA ASN A 148 11.24 11.75 -15.90
C ASN A 148 12.40 12.51 -15.23
N ILE A 149 13.10 11.90 -14.26
CA ILE A 149 14.22 12.56 -13.57
C ILE A 149 15.47 12.47 -14.47
N GLN A 150 15.83 13.57 -15.12
CA GLN A 150 17.04 13.62 -15.94
C GLN A 150 18.31 13.69 -15.08
N THR A 151 19.14 12.65 -15.20
CA THR A 151 20.39 12.47 -14.41
C THR A 151 21.62 13.16 -15.00
N SER A 152 21.55 13.63 -16.26
CA SER A 152 22.70 14.28 -16.92
C SER A 152 22.74 15.78 -16.63
N SER A 153 23.82 16.27 -15.99
CA SER A 153 24.03 17.67 -15.61
C SER A 153 23.88 18.70 -16.76
N LYS A 154 24.10 18.29 -18.02
CA LYS A 154 23.86 19.13 -19.21
C LYS A 154 22.38 19.25 -19.61
N LYS A 155 21.55 18.23 -19.34
CA LYS A 155 20.11 18.21 -19.66
C LYS A 155 19.23 18.70 -18.50
N LYS A 156 19.74 18.71 -17.27
CA LYS A 156 19.02 19.21 -16.09
C LYS A 156 18.55 20.67 -16.23
N LYS A 157 19.25 21.50 -17.02
CA LYS A 157 18.83 22.88 -17.32
C LYS A 157 17.58 22.97 -18.21
N ASN A 158 17.28 21.94 -19.00
CA ASN A 158 16.09 21.86 -19.86
C ASN A 158 15.09 20.79 -19.40
N ALA A 159 15.33 20.16 -18.25
CA ALA A 159 14.44 19.15 -17.70
C ALA A 159 13.15 19.85 -17.26
N LYS A 160 12.02 19.50 -17.87
CA LYS A 160 10.71 20.00 -17.48
C LYS A 160 9.97 18.93 -16.67
N PRO A 161 9.37 19.29 -15.52
CA PRO A 161 8.53 18.37 -14.77
C PRO A 161 7.36 17.91 -15.63
N LEU A 162 6.87 16.69 -15.39
CA LEU A 162 5.72 16.18 -16.12
C LEU A 162 4.51 16.99 -15.69
N SER A 163 3.82 17.58 -16.66
CA SER A 163 2.61 18.38 -16.45
C SER A 163 1.38 17.63 -16.96
N PHE A 164 0.42 17.36 -16.10
CA PHE A 164 -0.86 16.75 -16.50
C PHE A 164 -1.99 17.15 -15.57
N LYS A 165 -3.23 16.96 -16.02
CA LYS A 165 -4.42 17.22 -15.22
C LYS A 165 -4.76 16.02 -14.35
N VAL A 166 -4.85 16.23 -13.04
CA VAL A 166 -5.22 15.19 -12.06
C VAL A 166 -6.74 15.06 -11.94
N GLY A 167 -7.23 13.88 -11.56
CA GLY A 167 -8.64 13.65 -11.28
C GLY A 167 -9.49 13.37 -12.53
N ILE A 168 -8.88 13.36 -13.73
CA ILE A 168 -9.62 13.27 -15.01
C ILE A 168 -9.27 12.01 -15.81
N GLY A 169 -8.59 11.03 -15.20
CA GLY A 169 -8.25 9.76 -15.85
C GLY A 169 -7.18 9.88 -16.94
N LYS A 170 -6.32 10.90 -16.88
CA LYS A 170 -5.15 11.04 -17.78
C LYS A 170 -4.01 10.09 -17.42
N VAL A 171 -3.98 9.64 -16.16
CA VAL A 171 -3.00 8.71 -15.60
C VAL A 171 -3.71 7.49 -15.03
N ILE A 172 -2.94 6.48 -14.65
CA ILE A 172 -3.48 5.28 -14.01
C ILE A 172 -4.23 5.65 -12.72
N ARG A 173 -5.29 4.88 -12.41
CA ARG A 173 -6.20 5.20 -11.28
C ARG A 173 -5.45 5.39 -9.96
N GLY A 174 -4.44 4.56 -9.69
CA GLY A 174 -3.62 4.68 -8.49
C GLY A 174 -2.82 5.98 -8.40
N TRP A 175 -2.41 6.56 -9.54
CA TRP A 175 -1.75 7.87 -9.57
C TRP A 175 -2.74 9.00 -9.30
N ASP A 176 -3.90 8.93 -9.96
CA ASP A 176 -4.93 9.96 -9.87
C ASP A 176 -5.37 10.15 -8.40
N GLU A 177 -5.67 9.05 -7.71
CA GLU A 177 -6.07 9.03 -6.30
C GLU A 177 -4.91 9.41 -5.37
N ALA A 178 -3.69 8.93 -5.65
CA ALA A 178 -2.55 9.22 -4.80
C ALA A 178 -2.16 10.70 -4.84
N LEU A 179 -2.15 11.31 -6.02
CA LEU A 179 -1.70 12.69 -6.21
C LEU A 179 -2.68 13.71 -5.61
N LEU A 180 -3.97 13.43 -5.64
CA LEU A 180 -4.99 14.24 -4.93
C LEU A 180 -4.69 14.36 -3.44
N THR A 181 -3.98 13.39 -2.85
CA THR A 181 -3.60 13.42 -1.43
C THR A 181 -2.20 14.01 -1.19
N MET A 182 -1.45 14.36 -2.23
CA MET A 182 -0.11 14.94 -2.10
C MET A 182 -0.18 16.46 -2.00
N SER A 183 0.70 17.02 -1.19
CA SER A 183 0.84 18.47 -1.08
C SER A 183 1.97 19.03 -1.96
N LYS A 184 1.91 20.31 -2.31
CA LYS A 184 3.00 20.99 -3.04
C LYS A 184 4.34 20.83 -2.32
N GLY A 185 5.38 20.39 -3.05
CA GLY A 185 6.70 20.09 -2.51
C GLY A 185 6.82 18.70 -1.83
N GLU A 186 5.76 17.89 -1.79
CA GLU A 186 5.77 16.56 -1.19
C GLU A 186 6.49 15.56 -2.10
N LYS A 187 7.36 14.75 -1.51
CA LYS A 187 7.88 13.54 -2.14
C LYS A 187 7.23 12.33 -1.49
N ALA A 188 6.61 11.47 -2.28
CA ALA A 188 5.98 10.25 -1.81
C ALA A 188 6.36 9.05 -2.68
N ARG A 189 6.41 7.87 -2.06
CA ARG A 189 6.50 6.58 -2.72
C ARG A 189 5.12 5.98 -2.83
N LEU A 190 4.68 5.74 -4.05
CA LEU A 190 3.42 5.13 -4.41
C LEU A 190 3.68 3.70 -4.86
N GLU A 191 2.95 2.76 -4.31
CA GLU A 191 2.98 1.36 -4.70
C GLU A 191 1.60 1.00 -5.22
N ILE A 192 1.50 0.71 -6.52
CA ILE A 192 0.20 0.53 -7.18
C ILE A 192 0.13 -0.90 -7.68
N GLU A 193 -0.92 -1.58 -7.24
CA GLU A 193 -1.22 -2.93 -7.70
C GLU A 193 -1.57 -2.92 -9.19
N PRO A 194 -1.29 -4.01 -9.92
CA PRO A 194 -1.54 -4.08 -11.35
C PRO A 194 -2.97 -3.66 -11.70
N GLU A 195 -3.96 -4.03 -10.90
CA GLU A 195 -5.37 -3.71 -11.16
C GLU A 195 -5.69 -2.21 -11.28
N TRP A 196 -4.93 -1.35 -10.61
CA TRP A 196 -5.05 0.11 -10.71
C TRP A 196 -3.91 0.75 -11.52
N ALA A 197 -3.12 -0.08 -12.20
CA ALA A 197 -2.07 0.24 -13.15
C ALA A 197 -2.36 -0.38 -14.53
N TYR A 198 -1.58 -1.38 -14.97
CA TYR A 198 -1.68 -2.01 -16.30
C TYR A 198 -2.35 -3.39 -16.32
N GLY A 199 -2.88 -3.82 -15.18
CA GLY A 199 -3.68 -5.01 -14.99
C GLY A 199 -2.96 -6.33 -15.30
N LYS A 200 -3.76 -7.35 -15.59
CA LYS A 200 -3.31 -8.69 -16.00
C LYS A 200 -2.58 -8.69 -17.34
N LYS A 201 -2.73 -7.64 -18.15
CA LYS A 201 -2.07 -7.52 -19.46
C LYS A 201 -0.64 -7.01 -19.32
N GLY A 202 -0.33 -6.25 -18.26
CA GLY A 202 0.93 -5.54 -18.15
C GLY A 202 1.08 -4.48 -19.25
N GLN A 203 2.31 -4.02 -19.47
CA GLN A 203 2.63 -3.12 -20.58
C GLN A 203 3.92 -3.59 -21.25
N PRO A 204 3.83 -4.40 -22.32
CA PRO A 204 5.01 -4.95 -22.99
C PRO A 204 5.93 -3.86 -23.57
N ASP A 205 5.36 -2.74 -24.02
CA ASP A 205 6.09 -1.59 -24.56
C ASP A 205 7.08 -0.99 -23.54
N ALA A 206 6.67 -0.94 -22.27
CA ALA A 206 7.50 -0.48 -21.15
C ALA A 206 8.22 -1.65 -20.43
N LYS A 207 8.24 -2.85 -21.02
CA LYS A 207 8.78 -4.09 -20.41
C LYS A 207 8.15 -4.43 -19.05
N ILE A 208 6.90 -4.02 -18.83
CA ILE A 208 6.17 -4.28 -17.59
C ILE A 208 5.44 -5.63 -17.73
N PRO A 209 5.78 -6.64 -16.91
CA PRO A 209 5.14 -7.95 -17.00
C PRO A 209 3.66 -7.91 -16.59
N PRO A 210 2.88 -8.93 -16.99
CA PRO A 210 1.50 -9.06 -16.56
C PRO A 210 1.41 -9.20 -15.03
N ASN A 211 0.40 -8.57 -14.41
CA ASN A 211 0.24 -8.53 -12.95
C ASN A 211 1.44 -7.93 -12.19
N ALA A 212 2.25 -7.10 -12.84
CA ALA A 212 3.34 -6.41 -12.16
C ALA A 212 2.80 -5.29 -11.25
N LYS A 213 3.24 -5.32 -9.99
CA LYS A 213 3.10 -4.18 -9.10
C LYS A 213 4.11 -3.11 -9.46
N LEU A 214 3.66 -1.87 -9.52
CA LEU A 214 4.50 -0.73 -9.87
C LEU A 214 4.82 0.09 -8.63
N ILE A 215 6.06 0.52 -8.53
CA ILE A 215 6.55 1.36 -7.45
C ILE A 215 6.98 2.66 -8.08
N PHE A 216 6.34 3.76 -7.72
CA PHE A 216 6.68 5.08 -8.19
C PHE A 216 7.18 5.93 -7.03
N GLU A 217 8.30 6.60 -7.19
CA GLU A 217 8.61 7.76 -6.37
C GLU A 217 8.17 9.00 -7.13
N VAL A 218 7.31 9.81 -6.53
CA VAL A 218 6.79 11.04 -7.12
C VAL A 218 7.13 12.22 -6.22
N GLU A 219 7.56 13.32 -6.82
CA GLU A 219 7.79 14.61 -6.15
C GLU A 219 6.93 15.68 -6.83
N LEU A 220 6.00 16.25 -6.07
CA LEU A 220 5.13 17.31 -6.55
C LEU A 220 5.87 18.63 -6.49
N VAL A 221 6.14 19.25 -7.64
CA VAL A 221 6.86 20.51 -7.75
C VAL A 221 5.90 21.68 -7.66
N ASP A 222 4.84 21.64 -8.46
CA ASP A 222 3.88 22.74 -8.57
C ASP A 222 2.47 22.25 -8.94
N ILE A 223 1.49 23.12 -8.73
CA ILE A 223 0.06 22.94 -9.03
C ILE A 223 -0.43 24.28 -9.59
N ASP A 224 -0.98 24.26 -10.80
CA ASP A 224 -1.63 25.39 -11.46
C ASP A 224 -3.11 25.49 -11.08
#